data_AF-A0A2N2GQL3-F1
#
_entry.id   AF-A0A2N2GQL3-F1
#
_cell.length_a   1.000
_cell.length_b   1.000
_cell.length_c   1.000
_cell.angle_alpha   90.00
_cell.angle_beta   90.00
_cell.angle_gamma   90.00
#
_symmetry.space_group_name_H-M   'P 1'
#
loop_
_entity.id
_entity.type
_entity.pdbx_description
1 polymer ?
#
loop_
_entity_poly.entity_id
_entity_poly.type
_entity_poly.pdbx_seq_one_letter_code
_entity_poly.pdbx_strand_id
1 'polypeptide(L)'
;MAFLSKTWNLETKTDHLTHLSQSVKMDDNTAHLHAPLADVLATANTVLAESRRLRLAQLEALCKVNALDRKMDIQASTLSHSARQAERLNPALRVLGSLFPDGVTAVTRPTGRGIEPEVQQLNRVIVATEGMPEAAVLAPVIGELRTTVLAAETALNELKAIDEQVETNDRLCDDTADRVYNAYYATKGELMKIFNNNKRFINSFFLNS
;
A
#
# COMPACT_ATOMS: atom_id res chain seq x y z
N MET A 1 25.06 24.38 11.96
CA MET A 1 24.54 24.24 10.58
C MET A 1 24.57 22.78 10.22
N ALA A 2 23.41 22.14 10.07
CA ALA A 2 23.33 20.76 9.62
C ALA A 2 23.31 20.75 8.09
N PHE A 3 24.41 20.33 7.47
CA PHE A 3 24.38 19.96 6.06
C PHE A 3 23.48 18.72 5.89
N LEU A 4 22.95 18.54 4.67
CA LEU A 4 22.04 17.45 4.31
C LEU A 4 22.49 16.11 4.94
N SER A 5 21.64 15.52 5.77
CA SER A 5 21.94 14.26 6.46
C SER A 5 21.70 13.06 5.56
N LYS A 6 22.50 12.02 5.73
CA LYS A 6 22.29 10.74 5.03
C LYS A 6 21.01 10.04 5.48
N THR A 7 20.59 10.24 6.73
CA THR A 7 19.42 9.59 7.33
C THR A 7 18.08 10.27 7.04
N TRP A 8 18.09 11.41 6.36
CA TRP A 8 16.85 12.09 5.98
C TRP A 8 16.13 11.34 4.86
N ASN A 9 14.80 11.43 4.86
CA ASN A 9 13.96 10.84 3.82
C ASN A 9 14.17 11.53 2.46
N LEU A 10 13.68 10.89 1.39
CA LEU A 10 13.82 11.40 0.03
C LEU A 10 13.19 12.79 -0.15
N GLU A 11 12.03 13.04 0.45
CA GLU A 11 11.30 14.32 0.32
C GLU A 11 12.15 15.50 0.85
N THR A 12 12.61 15.41 2.10
CA THR A 12 13.48 16.45 2.70
C THR A 12 14.78 16.62 1.91
N LYS A 13 15.41 15.52 1.46
CA LYS A 13 16.62 15.63 0.64
C LYS A 13 16.35 16.32 -0.70
N THR A 14 15.20 16.06 -1.32
CA THR A 14 14.77 16.65 -2.59
C THR A 14 14.53 18.15 -2.45
N ASP A 15 13.96 18.61 -1.34
CA ASP A 15 13.77 20.05 -1.07
C ASP A 15 15.11 20.78 -0.98
N HIS A 16 16.06 20.22 -0.23
CA HIS A 16 17.41 20.77 -0.10
C HIS A 16 18.17 20.78 -1.44
N LEU A 17 18.04 19.73 -2.24
CA LEU A 17 18.65 19.67 -3.57
C LEU A 17 17.98 20.66 -4.54
N THR A 18 16.67 20.86 -4.41
CA THR A 18 15.91 21.85 -5.21
C THR A 18 16.42 23.25 -4.93
N HIS A 19 16.58 23.61 -3.65
CA HIS A 19 17.17 24.90 -3.30
C HIS A 19 18.58 25.05 -3.88
N LEU A 20 19.47 24.07 -3.67
CA LEU A 20 20.83 24.11 -4.21
C LEU A 20 20.83 24.27 -5.73
N SER A 21 19.97 23.53 -6.43
CA SER A 21 19.82 23.58 -7.88
C SER A 21 19.40 24.97 -8.37
N GLN A 22 18.48 25.64 -7.67
CA GLN A 22 18.11 27.02 -7.98
C GLN A 22 19.24 27.99 -7.63
N SER A 23 19.89 27.84 -6.46
CA SER A 23 20.98 28.73 -6.06
C SER A 23 22.13 28.73 -7.07
N VAL A 24 22.56 27.56 -7.55
CA VAL A 24 23.64 27.48 -8.54
C VAL A 24 23.22 27.99 -9.93
N LYS A 25 21.94 27.85 -10.28
CA LYS A 25 21.39 28.35 -11.54
C LYS A 25 21.38 29.87 -11.62
N MET A 26 21.19 30.55 -10.48
CA MET A 26 21.07 32.01 -10.41
C MET A 26 22.43 32.74 -10.41
N ASP A 27 23.54 32.03 -10.31
CA ASP A 27 24.89 32.61 -10.39
C ASP A 27 25.61 32.10 -11.65
N ASP A 28 26.00 33.03 -12.53
CA ASP A 28 26.66 32.76 -13.81
C ASP A 28 27.92 31.89 -13.66
N ASN A 29 28.66 32.03 -12.56
CA ASN A 29 29.88 31.25 -12.32
C ASN A 29 29.60 29.78 -12.02
N THR A 30 28.37 29.46 -11.58
CA THR A 30 27.99 28.12 -11.12
C THR A 30 26.84 27.50 -11.92
N ALA A 31 26.27 28.23 -12.89
CA ALA A 31 25.11 27.79 -13.67
C ALA A 31 25.31 26.44 -14.39
N HIS A 32 26.54 26.11 -14.76
CA HIS A 32 26.89 24.83 -15.38
C HIS A 32 26.65 23.62 -14.45
N LEU A 33 26.61 23.81 -13.13
CA LEU A 33 26.30 22.77 -12.15
C LEU A 33 24.80 22.46 -12.05
N HIS A 34 23.93 23.26 -12.68
CA HIS A 34 22.48 23.10 -12.60
C HIS A 34 21.98 21.86 -13.34
N ALA A 35 22.48 21.60 -14.56
CA ALA A 35 22.01 20.49 -15.40
C ALA A 35 22.04 19.12 -14.69
N PRO A 36 23.16 18.67 -14.09
CA PRO A 36 23.19 17.38 -13.40
C PRO A 36 22.28 17.33 -12.18
N LEU A 37 22.05 18.46 -11.50
CA LEU A 37 21.10 18.54 -10.38
C LEU A 37 19.65 18.44 -10.86
N ALA A 38 19.32 19.04 -12.00
CA ALA A 38 17.99 18.99 -12.59
C ALA A 38 17.59 17.55 -12.98
N ASP A 39 18.52 16.76 -13.52
CA ASP A 39 18.27 15.36 -13.88
C ASP A 39 17.97 14.48 -12.65
N VAL A 40 18.76 14.66 -11.58
CA VAL A 40 18.54 13.95 -10.31
C VAL A 40 17.20 14.37 -9.67
N LEU A 41 16.86 15.66 -9.72
CA LEU A 41 15.59 16.17 -9.22
C LEU A 41 14.40 15.66 -10.03
N ALA A 42 14.51 15.58 -11.36
CA ALA A 42 13.45 15.01 -12.20
C ALA A 42 13.16 13.57 -11.77
N THR A 43 14.22 12.76 -11.59
CA THR A 43 14.09 11.38 -11.12
C THR A 43 13.45 11.30 -9.73
N ALA A 44 13.93 12.10 -8.77
CA ALA A 44 13.39 12.13 -7.41
C ALA A 44 11.91 12.50 -7.37
N ASN A 45 11.50 13.51 -8.15
CA ASN A 45 10.10 13.92 -8.24
C ASN A 45 9.21 12.86 -8.87
N THR A 46 9.69 12.13 -9.88
CA THR A 46 8.94 10.99 -10.45
C THR A 46 8.72 9.90 -9.41
N VAL A 47 9.76 9.53 -8.65
CA VAL A 47 9.66 8.50 -7.60
C VAL A 47 8.73 8.95 -6.46
N LEU A 48 8.79 10.21 -6.04
CA LEU A 48 7.90 10.75 -5.01
C LEU A 48 6.43 10.81 -5.48
N ALA A 49 6.19 11.18 -6.75
CA ALA A 49 4.86 11.19 -7.33
C ALA A 49 4.27 9.76 -7.37
N GLU A 50 5.08 8.79 -7.77
CA GLU A 50 4.70 7.39 -7.80
C GLU A 50 4.43 6.83 -6.39
N SER A 51 5.26 7.16 -5.41
CA SER A 51 5.04 6.80 -4.00
C SER A 51 3.67 7.27 -3.49
N ARG A 52 3.32 8.53 -3.78
CA ARG A 52 2.01 9.10 -3.41
C ARG A 52 0.86 8.38 -4.12
N ARG A 53 1.01 8.09 -5.42
CA ARG A 53 0.02 7.34 -6.21
C ARG A 53 -0.21 5.94 -5.66
N LEU A 54 0.86 5.19 -5.41
CA LEU A 54 0.80 3.83 -4.87
C LEU A 54 0.20 3.81 -3.48
N ARG A 55 0.52 4.79 -2.62
CA ARG A 55 -0.08 4.88 -1.29
C ARG A 55 -1.60 5.09 -1.34
N LEU A 56 -2.09 5.93 -2.25
CA LEU A 56 -3.53 6.11 -2.45
C LEU A 56 -4.18 4.82 -2.96
N ALA A 57 -3.60 4.17 -3.97
CA ALA A 57 -4.10 2.90 -4.49
C ALA A 57 -4.15 1.80 -3.41
N GLN A 58 -3.14 1.73 -2.55
CA GLN A 58 -3.09 0.79 -1.42
C GLN A 58 -4.22 1.05 -0.42
N LEU A 59 -4.50 2.32 -0.10
CA LEU A 59 -5.61 2.69 0.80
C LEU A 59 -6.97 2.34 0.19
N GLU A 60 -7.17 2.60 -1.10
CA GLU A 60 -8.41 2.25 -1.81
C GLU A 60 -8.63 0.73 -1.83
N ALA A 61 -7.59 -0.04 -2.15
CA ALA A 61 -7.63 -1.50 -2.15
C ALA A 61 -7.92 -2.06 -0.74
N LEU A 62 -7.28 -1.53 0.30
CA LEU A 62 -7.56 -1.88 1.70
C LEU A 62 -9.03 -1.60 2.07
N CYS A 63 -9.56 -0.44 1.68
CA CYS A 63 -10.96 -0.09 1.92
C CYS A 63 -11.92 -1.05 1.22
N LYS A 64 -11.64 -1.44 -0.03
CA LYS A 64 -12.42 -2.41 -0.80
C LYS A 64 -12.43 -3.78 -0.12
N VAL A 65 -11.26 -4.26 0.30
CA VAL A 65 -11.11 -5.52 1.04
C VAL A 65 -11.91 -5.48 2.35
N ASN A 66 -11.78 -4.43 3.16
CA ASN A 66 -12.54 -4.29 4.41
C ASN A 66 -14.07 -4.15 4.21
N ALA A 67 -14.51 -3.59 3.07
CA ALA A 67 -15.93 -3.54 2.74
C ALA A 67 -16.49 -4.92 2.39
N LEU A 68 -15.72 -5.72 1.64
CA LEU A 68 -16.08 -7.08 1.28
C LEU A 68 -16.05 -8.02 2.48
N ASP A 69 -15.09 -7.83 3.39
CA ASP A 69 -14.99 -8.54 4.67
C ASP A 69 -16.29 -8.43 5.49
N ARG A 70 -16.71 -7.20 5.81
CA ARG A 70 -17.96 -6.95 6.52
C ARG A 70 -19.18 -7.52 5.79
N LYS A 71 -19.15 -7.55 4.46
CA LYS A 71 -20.24 -8.15 3.67
C LYS A 71 -20.25 -9.68 3.79
N MET A 72 -19.08 -10.32 3.78
CA MET A 72 -18.94 -11.76 4.02
C MET A 72 -19.42 -12.12 5.43
N ASP A 73 -19.02 -11.38 6.46
CA ASP A 73 -19.47 -11.56 7.85
C ASP A 73 -21.00 -11.55 7.96
N ILE A 74 -21.65 -10.54 7.36
CA ILE A 74 -23.11 -10.40 7.35
C ILE A 74 -23.75 -11.60 6.64
N GLN A 75 -23.26 -11.94 5.44
CA GLN A 75 -23.83 -13.03 4.65
C GLN A 75 -23.62 -14.41 5.27
N ALA A 76 -22.46 -14.65 5.89
CA ALA A 76 -22.17 -15.87 6.65
C ALA A 76 -23.10 -16.00 7.86
N SER A 77 -23.35 -14.89 8.57
CA SER A 77 -24.31 -14.84 9.69
C SER A 77 -25.73 -15.12 9.22
N THR A 78 -26.16 -14.54 8.09
CA THR A 78 -27.46 -14.81 7.47
C THR A 78 -27.59 -16.29 7.07
N LEU A 79 -26.55 -16.87 6.47
CA LEU A 79 -26.53 -18.28 6.09
C LEU A 79 -26.68 -19.22 7.30
N SER A 80 -25.95 -18.95 8.39
CA SER A 80 -26.10 -19.71 9.64
C SER A 80 -27.52 -19.59 10.22
N HIS A 81 -28.12 -18.41 10.17
CA HIS A 81 -29.51 -18.22 10.62
C HIS A 81 -30.51 -19.00 9.75
N SER A 82 -30.38 -18.92 8.43
CA SER A 82 -31.24 -19.65 7.48
C SER A 82 -31.11 -21.16 7.65
N ALA A 83 -29.89 -21.66 7.89
CA ALA A 83 -29.65 -23.08 8.17
C ALA A 83 -30.42 -23.54 9.42
N ARG A 84 -30.32 -22.79 10.53
CA ARG A 84 -31.08 -23.11 11.77
C ARG A 84 -32.59 -23.03 11.57
N GLN A 85 -33.06 -22.08 10.77
CA GLN A 85 -34.48 -21.98 10.46
C GLN A 85 -34.96 -23.20 9.66
N ALA A 86 -34.18 -23.64 8.67
CA ALA A 86 -34.48 -24.86 7.91
C ALA A 86 -34.50 -26.10 8.82
N GLU A 87 -33.58 -26.23 9.77
CA GLU A 87 -33.60 -27.32 10.76
C GLU A 87 -34.84 -27.31 11.66
N ARG A 88 -35.29 -26.13 12.09
CA ARG A 88 -36.51 -26.01 12.90
C ARG A 88 -37.75 -26.47 12.13
N LEU A 89 -37.79 -26.21 10.83
CA LEU A 89 -38.89 -26.63 9.96
C LEU A 89 -38.79 -28.11 9.57
N ASN A 90 -37.58 -28.63 9.41
CA ASN A 90 -37.32 -30.04 9.12
C ASN A 90 -36.11 -30.56 9.92
N PRO A 91 -36.35 -31.30 11.02
CA PRO A 91 -35.30 -31.85 11.87
C PRO A 91 -34.35 -32.84 11.17
N ALA A 92 -34.74 -33.40 10.01
CA ALA A 92 -33.86 -34.25 9.21
C ALA A 92 -32.66 -33.49 8.62
N LEU A 93 -32.73 -32.15 8.58
CA LEU A 93 -31.68 -31.27 8.06
C LEU A 93 -30.61 -30.88 9.11
N ARG A 94 -30.56 -31.59 10.25
CA ARG A 94 -29.66 -31.29 11.39
C ARG A 94 -28.16 -31.25 11.06
N VAL A 95 -27.79 -31.80 9.91
CA VAL A 95 -26.44 -31.74 9.34
C VAL A 95 -26.04 -30.30 8.97
N LEU A 96 -26.99 -29.43 8.62
CA LEU A 96 -26.70 -28.05 8.21
C LEU A 96 -26.17 -27.20 9.37
N GLY A 97 -26.71 -27.32 10.57
CA GLY A 97 -26.26 -26.59 11.76
C GLY A 97 -24.88 -27.02 12.25
N SER A 98 -24.43 -28.24 11.90
CA SER A 98 -23.04 -28.66 12.11
C SER A 98 -22.06 -28.15 11.04
N LEU A 99 -22.56 -27.79 9.85
CA LEU A 99 -21.74 -27.28 8.73
C LEU A 99 -21.55 -25.76 8.80
N PHE A 100 -22.54 -25.03 9.33
CA PHE A 100 -22.52 -23.58 9.47
C PHE A 100 -22.45 -23.20 10.96
N PRO A 101 -21.23 -23.14 11.57
CA PRO A 101 -21.08 -22.80 12.99
C PRO A 101 -21.74 -21.44 13.33
N ASP A 102 -22.05 -21.26 14.61
CA ASP A 102 -22.65 -20.05 15.17
C ASP A 102 -21.77 -18.81 14.95
N GLY A 103 -21.89 -18.24 13.74
CA GLY A 103 -20.97 -17.25 13.23
C GLY A 103 -19.62 -17.89 12.95
N VAL A 104 -19.08 -17.61 11.76
CA VAL A 104 -17.62 -17.56 11.63
C VAL A 104 -17.20 -16.36 12.47
N THR A 105 -17.15 -16.52 13.79
CA THR A 105 -16.67 -15.51 14.74
C THR A 105 -15.14 -15.47 14.67
N ALA A 106 -14.61 -15.33 13.46
CA ALA A 106 -13.31 -14.74 13.29
C ALA A 106 -13.52 -13.26 13.52
N VAL A 107 -13.32 -12.80 14.76
CA VAL A 107 -13.20 -11.36 15.04
C VAL A 107 -12.10 -10.84 14.11
N THR A 108 -12.50 -10.25 12.98
CA THR A 108 -11.58 -9.70 12.00
C THR A 108 -10.90 -8.52 12.65
N ARG A 109 -9.61 -8.72 12.95
CA ARG A 109 -8.76 -7.67 13.51
C ARG A 109 -8.87 -6.44 12.58
N PRO A 110 -8.82 -5.21 13.13
CA PRO A 110 -9.05 -3.96 12.39
C PRO A 110 -8.07 -3.64 11.24
N THR A 111 -7.23 -4.60 10.84
CA THR A 111 -6.14 -4.43 9.87
C THR A 111 -6.39 -5.10 8.51
N GLY A 112 -7.48 -5.85 8.31
CA GLY A 112 -7.79 -6.55 7.05
C GLY A 112 -6.82 -7.71 6.68
N ARG A 113 -5.70 -7.86 7.40
CA ARG A 113 -4.69 -8.93 7.19
C ARG A 113 -5.14 -10.33 7.65
N GLY A 114 -6.38 -10.47 8.13
CA GLY A 114 -6.97 -11.73 8.60
C GLY A 114 -8.03 -12.33 7.68
N ILE A 115 -8.32 -11.70 6.55
CA ILE A 115 -9.46 -12.04 5.67
C ILE A 115 -9.17 -13.29 4.83
N GLU A 116 -7.91 -13.55 4.51
CA GLU A 116 -7.53 -14.72 3.69
C GLU A 116 -7.94 -16.07 4.33
N PRO A 117 -7.70 -16.32 5.63
CA PRO A 117 -8.27 -17.49 6.32
C PRO A 117 -9.79 -17.59 6.22
N GLU A 118 -10.50 -16.47 6.30
CA GLU A 118 -11.96 -16.43 6.25
C GLU A 118 -12.49 -16.74 4.85
N VAL A 119 -11.92 -16.12 3.82
CA VAL A 119 -12.19 -16.44 2.40
C VAL A 119 -11.98 -17.93 2.16
N GLN A 120 -10.86 -18.50 2.63
CA GLN A 120 -10.58 -19.93 2.50
C GLN A 120 -11.59 -20.81 3.24
N GLN A 121 -11.96 -20.44 4.47
CA GLN A 121 -12.93 -21.18 5.28
C GLN A 121 -14.31 -21.16 4.64
N LEU A 122 -14.82 -19.99 4.26
CA LEU A 122 -16.12 -19.84 3.63
C LEU A 122 -16.17 -20.57 2.29
N ASN A 123 -15.10 -20.48 1.48
CA ASN A 123 -15.04 -21.23 0.22
C ASN A 123 -15.09 -22.75 0.44
N ARG A 124 -14.39 -23.28 1.46
CA ARG A 124 -14.49 -24.71 1.82
C ARG A 124 -15.91 -25.14 2.20
N VAL A 125 -16.60 -24.31 2.99
CA VAL A 125 -17.99 -24.58 3.39
C VAL A 125 -18.93 -24.56 2.18
N ILE A 126 -18.75 -23.60 1.28
CA ILE A 126 -19.52 -23.48 0.04
C ILE A 126 -19.31 -24.71 -0.86
N VAL A 127 -18.07 -25.16 -1.04
CA VAL A 127 -17.75 -26.36 -1.83
C VAL A 127 -18.30 -27.62 -1.16
N ALA A 128 -18.21 -27.74 0.17
CA ALA A 128 -18.72 -28.91 0.90
C ALA A 128 -20.25 -29.04 0.83
N THR A 129 -20.97 -27.93 0.65
CA THR A 129 -22.43 -27.90 0.55
C THR A 129 -22.95 -28.00 -0.88
N GLU A 130 -22.04 -27.95 -1.86
CA GLU A 130 -22.36 -28.08 -3.27
C GLU A 130 -22.76 -29.52 -3.60
N GLY A 131 -24.00 -29.73 -4.06
CA GLY A 131 -24.54 -31.05 -4.36
C GLY A 131 -25.18 -31.80 -3.19
N MET A 132 -25.21 -31.21 -1.98
CA MET A 132 -25.98 -31.78 -0.86
C MET A 132 -27.48 -31.49 -1.05
N PRO A 133 -28.34 -32.52 -1.16
CA PRO A 133 -29.79 -32.32 -1.27
C PRO A 133 -30.38 -31.51 -0.10
N GLU A 134 -29.84 -31.70 1.09
CA GLU A 134 -30.23 -31.00 2.31
C GLU A 134 -29.91 -29.50 2.25
N ALA A 135 -28.82 -29.12 1.59
CA ALA A 135 -28.40 -27.73 1.44
C ALA A 135 -29.09 -27.00 0.29
N ALA A 136 -29.88 -27.70 -0.55
CA ALA A 136 -30.57 -27.10 -1.69
C ALA A 136 -31.49 -25.94 -1.29
N VAL A 137 -32.09 -26.00 -0.09
CA VAL A 137 -32.93 -24.93 0.46
C VAL A 137 -32.16 -23.64 0.77
N LEU A 138 -30.83 -23.72 0.91
CA LEU A 138 -29.94 -22.60 1.16
C LEU A 138 -29.20 -22.12 -0.10
N ALA A 139 -29.42 -22.76 -1.25
CA ALA A 139 -28.70 -22.47 -2.49
C ALA A 139 -28.69 -20.98 -2.90
N PRO A 140 -29.79 -20.21 -2.75
CA PRO A 140 -29.76 -18.77 -3.06
C PRO A 140 -28.77 -17.99 -2.18
N VAL A 141 -28.79 -18.23 -0.86
CA VAL A 141 -27.92 -17.53 0.11
C VAL A 141 -26.46 -17.96 -0.08
N ILE A 142 -26.22 -19.23 -0.38
CA ILE A 142 -24.89 -19.76 -0.72
C ILE A 142 -24.37 -19.11 -2.01
N GLY A 143 -25.22 -18.91 -3.02
CA GLY A 143 -24.85 -18.26 -4.28
C GLY A 143 -24.43 -16.79 -4.11
N GLU A 144 -25.15 -16.04 -3.27
CA GLU A 144 -24.78 -14.66 -2.92
C GLU A 144 -23.44 -14.60 -2.18
N LEU A 145 -23.25 -15.49 -1.19
CA LEU A 145 -22.00 -15.57 -0.44
C LEU A 145 -20.82 -15.95 -1.35
N ARG A 146 -21.00 -16.92 -2.25
CA ARG A 146 -19.99 -17.31 -3.25
C ARG A 146 -19.54 -16.14 -4.11
N THR A 147 -20.49 -15.32 -4.56
CA THR A 147 -20.18 -14.13 -5.36
C THR A 147 -19.32 -13.14 -4.57
N THR A 148 -19.64 -12.91 -3.30
CA THR A 148 -18.85 -12.02 -2.43
C THR A 148 -17.47 -12.59 -2.11
N VAL A 149 -17.36 -13.91 -1.85
CA VAL A 149 -16.08 -14.60 -1.59
C VAL A 149 -15.13 -14.46 -2.78
N LEU A 150 -15.62 -14.67 -4.01
CA LEU A 150 -14.82 -14.49 -5.23
C LEU A 150 -14.37 -13.03 -5.44
N ALA A 151 -15.26 -12.07 -5.12
CA ALA A 151 -14.91 -10.65 -5.17
C ALA A 151 -13.85 -10.29 -4.12
N ALA A 152 -13.94 -10.86 -2.91
CA ALA A 152 -12.96 -10.67 -1.83
C ALA A 152 -11.59 -11.26 -2.20
N GLU A 153 -11.56 -12.47 -2.77
CA GLU A 153 -10.33 -13.10 -3.27
C GLU A 153 -9.66 -12.25 -4.35
N THR A 154 -10.44 -11.73 -5.30
CA THR A 154 -9.93 -10.83 -6.35
C THR A 154 -9.35 -9.55 -5.75
N ALA A 155 -10.06 -8.92 -4.80
CA ALA A 155 -9.61 -7.70 -4.13
C ALA A 155 -8.35 -7.93 -3.27
N LEU A 156 -8.21 -9.10 -2.64
CA LEU A 156 -7.00 -9.48 -1.91
C LEU A 156 -5.80 -9.63 -2.84
N ASN A 157 -5.98 -10.25 -4.01
CA ASN A 157 -4.91 -10.38 -5.01
C ASN A 157 -4.50 -9.01 -5.56
N GLU A 158 -5.46 -8.11 -5.83
CA GLU A 158 -5.18 -6.71 -6.20
C GLU A 158 -4.35 -5.99 -5.13
N LEU A 159 -4.74 -6.12 -3.84
CA LEU A 159 -4.02 -5.51 -2.73
C LEU A 159 -2.58 -6.06 -2.61
N LYS A 160 -2.39 -7.38 -2.73
CA LYS A 160 -1.05 -8.01 -2.71
C LYS A 160 -0.16 -7.47 -3.83
N ALA A 161 -0.69 -7.33 -5.04
CA ALA A 161 0.06 -6.77 -6.16
C ALA A 161 0.45 -5.29 -5.94
N ILE A 162 -0.41 -4.51 -5.28
CA ILE A 162 -0.09 -3.11 -4.93
C ILE A 162 0.96 -3.06 -3.83
N ASP A 163 0.88 -3.93 -2.81
CA ASP A 163 1.88 -4.02 -1.73
C ASP A 163 3.28 -4.32 -2.29
N GLU A 164 3.38 -5.23 -3.27
CA GLU A 164 4.65 -5.52 -3.97
C GLU A 164 5.20 -4.30 -4.73
N GLN A 165 4.32 -3.52 -5.37
CA GLN A 165 4.71 -2.27 -6.04
C GLN A 165 5.19 -1.22 -5.03
N VAL A 166 4.52 -1.10 -3.88
CA VAL A 166 4.93 -0.19 -2.80
C VAL A 166 6.32 -0.58 -2.28
N GLU A 167 6.55 -1.86 -1.99
CA GLU A 167 7.87 -2.32 -1.51
C GLU A 167 8.98 -2.08 -2.55
N THR A 168 8.68 -2.31 -3.82
CA THR A 168 9.61 -2.00 -4.92
C THR A 168 9.92 -0.51 -4.99
N ASN A 169 8.89 0.33 -4.86
CA ASN A 169 9.05 1.78 -4.87
C ASN A 169 9.80 2.29 -3.64
N ASP A 170 9.62 1.69 -2.46
CA ASP A 170 10.37 2.06 -1.25
C ASP A 170 11.87 1.81 -1.41
N ARG A 171 12.26 0.68 -2.04
CA ARG A 171 13.67 0.43 -2.40
C ARG A 171 14.20 1.47 -3.39
N LEU A 172 13.39 1.85 -4.38
CA LEU A 172 13.74 2.91 -5.33
C LEU A 172 13.85 4.29 -4.65
N CYS A 173 13.02 4.56 -3.64
CA CYS A 173 13.10 5.78 -2.83
C CYS A 173 14.45 5.87 -2.10
N ASP A 174 14.90 4.77 -1.47
CA ASP A 174 16.17 4.71 -0.76
C ASP A 174 17.36 4.91 -1.71
N ASP A 175 17.39 4.20 -2.83
CA ASP A 175 18.42 4.36 -3.87
C ASP A 175 18.47 5.79 -4.40
N THR A 176 17.29 6.39 -4.63
CA THR A 176 17.18 7.76 -5.13
C THR A 176 17.60 8.77 -4.05
N ALA A 177 17.30 8.51 -2.78
CA ALA A 177 17.73 9.34 -1.66
C ALA A 177 19.26 9.36 -1.52
N ASP A 178 19.94 8.25 -1.81
CA ASP A 178 21.39 8.18 -1.86
C ASP A 178 21.96 8.92 -3.10
N ARG A 179 21.31 8.84 -4.26
CA ARG A 179 21.68 9.65 -5.44
C ARG A 179 21.56 11.15 -5.18
N VAL A 180 20.47 11.59 -4.57
CA VAL A 180 20.25 12.99 -4.17
C VAL A 180 21.34 13.44 -3.18
N TYR A 181 21.65 12.61 -2.19
CA TYR A 181 22.74 12.87 -1.24
C TYR A 181 24.09 13.05 -1.97
N ASN A 182 24.44 12.12 -2.85
CA ASN A 182 25.71 12.16 -3.57
C ASN A 182 25.80 13.38 -4.50
N ALA A 183 24.73 13.72 -5.22
CA ALA A 183 24.66 14.91 -6.07
C ALA A 183 24.86 16.20 -5.25
N TYR A 184 24.22 16.31 -4.08
CA TYR A 184 24.38 17.44 -3.19
C TYR A 184 25.85 17.66 -2.77
N TYR A 185 26.52 16.59 -2.32
CA TYR A 185 27.90 16.68 -1.84
C TYR A 185 28.93 16.80 -2.98
N ALA A 186 28.66 16.22 -4.16
CA ALA A 186 29.46 16.44 -5.36
C ALA A 186 29.46 17.91 -5.77
N THR A 187 28.27 18.53 -5.87
CA THR A 187 28.14 19.96 -6.16
C THR A 187 28.81 20.82 -5.10
N LYS A 188 28.70 20.47 -3.81
CA LYS A 188 29.44 21.15 -2.73
C LYS A 188 30.95 21.10 -2.96
N GLY A 189 31.48 19.98 -3.44
CA GLY A 189 32.88 19.82 -3.83
C GLY A 189 33.28 20.72 -5.00
N GLU A 190 32.43 20.86 -6.02
CA GLU A 190 32.68 21.78 -7.14
C GLU A 190 32.63 23.24 -6.69
N LEU A 191 31.67 23.64 -5.85
CA LEU A 191 31.61 24.98 -5.27
C LEU A 191 32.85 25.31 -4.44
N MET A 192 33.40 24.33 -3.71
CA MET A 192 34.67 24.47 -3.00
C MET A 192 35.84 24.81 -3.93
N LYS A 193 35.88 24.21 -5.14
CA LYS A 193 36.90 24.50 -6.15
C LYS A 193 36.72 25.89 -6.75
N ILE A 194 35.49 26.25 -7.15
CA ILE A 194 35.18 27.54 -7.78
C ILE A 194 35.50 28.71 -6.84
N PHE A 195 35.14 28.60 -5.57
CA PHE A 195 35.31 29.68 -4.58
C PHE A 195 36.54 29.50 -3.68
N ASN A 196 37.52 28.67 -4.06
CA ASN A 196 38.77 28.46 -3.32
C ASN A 196 38.56 28.20 -1.81
N ASN A 197 37.61 27.33 -1.48
CA ASN A 197 37.21 27.00 -0.10
C ASN A 197 36.73 28.18 0.76
N ASN A 198 36.30 29.29 0.15
CA ASN A 198 35.69 30.39 0.90
C ASN A 198 34.30 30.00 1.43
N LYS A 199 34.28 29.58 2.70
CA LYS A 199 33.07 29.08 3.38
C LYS A 199 31.91 30.08 3.37
N ARG A 200 32.18 31.39 3.37
CA ARG A 200 31.13 32.42 3.37
C ARG A 200 30.32 32.36 2.07
N PHE A 201 31.00 32.27 0.93
CA PHE A 201 30.33 32.18 -0.38
C PHE A 201 29.69 30.81 -0.57
N ILE A 202 30.39 29.73 -0.19
CA ILE A 202 29.86 28.37 -0.37
C ILE A 202 28.57 28.17 0.44
N ASN A 203 28.52 28.67 1.67
CA ASN A 203 27.35 28.49 2.53
C ASN A 203 26.08 29.20 2.03
N SER A 204 26.19 30.26 1.19
CA SER A 204 24.99 30.94 0.67
C SER A 204 24.21 30.13 -0.36
N PHE A 205 24.80 29.07 -0.92
CA PHE A 205 24.12 28.18 -1.87
C PHE A 205 23.23 27.12 -1.19
N PHE A 206 23.33 27.00 0.13
CA PHE A 206 22.63 25.96 0.88
C PHE A 206 21.58 26.58 1.78
N LEU A 207 20.45 25.88 1.94
CA LEU A 207 19.46 26.19 2.96
C LEU A 207 20.13 26.16 4.35
N ASN A 208 19.92 27.22 5.12
CA ASN A 208 20.23 27.21 6.54
C ASN A 208 19.17 26.39 7.27
N SER A 209 19.58 25.22 7.76
CA SER A 209 18.82 24.39 8.71
C SER A 209 18.75 25.05 10.09
#